data_AF-A0A1C3UC76-F1
#
_entry.id   AF-A0A1C3UC76-F1
#
_cell.length_a   1.000
_cell.length_b   1.000
_cell.length_c   1.000
_cell.angle_alpha   90.00
_cell.angle_beta   90.00
_cell.angle_gamma   90.00
#
_symmetry.space_group_name_H-M   'P 1'
#
loop_
_entity.id
_entity.type
_entity.pdbx_description
1 polymer ?
#
loop_
_entity_poly.entity_id
_entity_poly.type
_entity_poly.pdbx_seq_one_letter_code
_entity_poly.pdbx_strand_id
1 'polypeptide(L)'
;MRIPIVAFVSMAVSVQASVALAYCNEPSAPSCADRYGAFDDEWEFSRCKSEMETYKSDVETFLSCTKREAEAASDKAISEYNDAVESFNRRAGR
;
A
#
# COMPACT_ATOMS: atom_id res chain seq x y z
N MET A 1 38.63 22.09 43.68
CA MET A 1 38.76 20.64 43.37
C MET A 1 37.59 20.28 42.46
N ARG A 2 37.89 19.69 41.30
CA ARG A 2 37.06 19.68 40.08
C ARG A 2 35.93 18.64 40.15
N ILE A 3 34.69 19.05 39.84
CA ILE A 3 33.56 18.15 39.61
C ILE A 3 33.58 17.78 38.11
N PRO A 4 33.70 16.50 37.72
CA PRO A 4 33.58 16.14 36.31
C PRO A 4 32.10 16.20 35.91
N ILE A 5 31.78 17.13 35.02
CA ILE A 5 30.49 17.19 34.34
C ILE A 5 30.43 15.97 33.41
N VAL A 6 29.70 14.93 33.83
CA VAL A 6 29.41 13.77 33.00
C VAL A 6 28.42 14.23 31.93
N ALA A 7 28.92 14.46 30.72
CA ALA A 7 28.09 14.77 29.57
C ALA A 7 27.23 13.54 29.22
N PHE A 8 25.95 13.57 29.62
CA PHE A 8 24.94 12.66 29.13
C PHE A 8 24.66 13.00 27.66
N VAL A 9 25.38 12.33 26.75
CA VAL A 9 25.07 12.36 25.32
C VAL A 9 23.77 11.59 25.14
N SER A 10 22.65 12.32 25.14
CA SER A 10 21.35 11.77 24.78
C SER A 10 21.35 11.45 23.29
N MET A 11 21.52 10.18 22.98
CA MET A 11 21.41 9.65 21.62
C MET A 11 19.93 9.70 21.24
N ALA A 12 19.54 10.75 20.51
CA ALA A 12 18.21 10.85 19.92
C ALA A 12 18.07 9.74 18.87
N VAL A 13 17.33 8.68 19.22
CA VAL A 13 16.95 7.63 18.28
C VAL A 13 15.88 8.22 17.35
N SER A 14 16.31 8.65 16.17
CA SER A 14 15.41 9.08 15.10
C SER A 14 14.62 7.86 14.61
N VAL A 15 13.36 7.74 15.05
CA VAL A 15 12.42 6.76 14.50
C VAL A 15 12.09 7.19 13.08
N GLN A 16 12.81 6.67 12.09
CA GLN A 16 12.45 6.84 10.69
C GLN A 16 11.24 5.96 10.41
N ALA A 17 10.07 6.59 10.28
CA ALA A 17 8.90 5.92 9.74
C ALA A 17 9.17 5.60 8.27
N SER A 18 9.55 4.35 7.99
CA SER A 18 9.59 3.83 6.64
C SER A 18 8.16 3.75 6.12
N VAL A 19 7.76 4.75 5.32
CA VAL A 19 6.60 4.62 4.43
C VAL A 19 6.98 3.58 3.37
N ALA A 20 6.76 2.30 3.69
CA ALA A 20 6.69 1.27 2.68
C ALA A 20 5.53 1.64 1.77
N LEU A 21 5.84 2.21 0.59
CA LEU A 21 4.89 2.32 -0.50
C LEU A 21 4.57 0.89 -0.92
N ALA A 22 3.52 0.33 -0.33
CA ALA A 22 3.00 -0.98 -0.70
C ALA A 22 2.30 -0.82 -2.03
N TYR A 23 3.07 -0.80 -3.13
CA TYR A 23 2.52 -0.74 -4.47
C TYR A 23 1.56 -1.92 -4.66
N CYS A 24 0.30 -1.61 -5.00
CA CYS A 24 -0.69 -2.64 -5.31
C CYS A 24 -0.29 -3.28 -6.64
N ASN A 25 0.32 -4.46 -6.59
CA ASN A 25 0.75 -5.18 -7.78
C ASN A 25 -0.46 -5.92 -8.38
N GLU A 26 -0.75 -5.63 -9.64
CA GLU A 26 -1.81 -6.33 -10.37
C GLU A 26 -1.39 -7.78 -10.64
N PRO A 27 -2.19 -8.78 -10.22
CA PRO A 27 -1.86 -10.17 -10.47
C PRO A 27 -2.11 -10.53 -11.94
N SER A 28 -1.27 -11.39 -12.49
CA SER A 28 -1.44 -11.92 -13.84
C SER A 28 -2.22 -13.23 -13.81
N ALA A 29 -3.10 -13.45 -14.78
CA ALA A 29 -3.82 -14.71 -14.92
C ALA A 29 -2.83 -15.88 -15.14
N PRO A 30 -3.13 -17.08 -14.62
CA PRO A 30 -2.29 -18.24 -14.85
C PRO A 30 -2.39 -18.67 -16.31
N SER A 31 -1.24 -19.01 -16.91
CA SER A 31 -1.17 -19.40 -18.33
C SER A 31 -2.08 -20.57 -18.73
N CYS A 32 -2.49 -21.40 -17.76
CA CYS A 32 -3.41 -22.51 -18.00
C CYS A 32 -4.83 -22.04 -18.38
N ALA A 33 -5.23 -20.82 -18.00
CA ALA A 33 -6.54 -20.25 -18.33
C ALA A 33 -6.67 -19.89 -19.82
N ASP A 34 -5.55 -19.54 -20.46
CA ASP A 34 -5.50 -19.14 -21.88
C ASP A 34 -5.17 -20.30 -22.82
N ARG A 35 -4.98 -21.51 -22.30
CA ARG A 35 -4.70 -22.69 -23.12
C ARG A 35 -5.93 -23.09 -23.93
N TYR A 36 -5.71 -23.35 -25.22
CA TYR A 36 -6.73 -23.86 -26.11
C TYR A 36 -6.80 -25.39 -26.02
N GLY A 37 -7.96 -25.93 -25.70
CA GLY A 37 -8.21 -27.37 -25.62
C GLY A 37 -8.83 -27.79 -24.30
N ALA A 38 -9.19 -29.08 -24.20
CA ALA A 38 -9.51 -29.69 -22.92
C ALA A 38 -8.22 -29.98 -22.14
N PHE A 39 -8.33 -30.17 -20.83
CA PHE A 39 -7.22 -30.68 -20.03
C PHE A 39 -6.85 -32.09 -20.46
N ASP A 40 -5.54 -32.38 -20.50
CA ASP A 40 -5.03 -33.68 -20.92
C ASP A 40 -5.30 -34.77 -19.87
N ASP A 41 -5.30 -34.38 -18.60
CA ASP A 41 -5.56 -35.27 -17.46
C ASP A 41 -6.08 -34.52 -16.22
N GLU A 42 -6.43 -35.31 -15.19
CA GLU A 42 -6.92 -34.78 -13.91
C GLU A 42 -5.87 -33.94 -13.17
N TRP A 43 -4.58 -34.23 -13.38
CA TRP A 43 -3.50 -33.50 -12.73
C TRP A 43 -3.37 -32.08 -13.30
N GLU A 44 -3.43 -31.92 -14.62
CA GLU A 44 -3.41 -30.61 -15.27
C GLU A 44 -4.63 -29.78 -14.86
N PHE A 45 -5.82 -30.39 -14.86
CA PHE A 45 -7.04 -29.75 -14.38
C PHE A 45 -6.92 -29.29 -12.92
N SER A 46 -6.51 -30.20 -12.03
CA SER A 46 -6.41 -29.91 -10.58
C SER A 46 -5.38 -28.83 -10.30
N ARG A 47 -4.25 -28.86 -11.00
CA ARG A 47 -3.22 -27.83 -10.91
C ARG A 47 -3.75 -26.48 -11.38
N CYS A 48 -4.36 -26.43 -12.56
CA CYS A 48 -4.90 -25.17 -13.10
C CYS A 48 -6.00 -24.60 -12.19
N LYS A 49 -6.86 -25.45 -11.64
CA LYS A 49 -7.87 -25.05 -10.66
C LYS A 49 -7.22 -24.41 -9.43
N SER A 50 -6.16 -25.02 -8.89
CA SER A 50 -5.43 -24.45 -7.76
C SER A 50 -4.78 -23.11 -8.12
N GLU A 51 -4.18 -22.98 -9.30
CA GLU A 51 -3.61 -21.71 -9.78
C GLU A 51 -4.69 -20.63 -9.93
N MET A 52 -5.88 -20.98 -10.39
CA MET A 52 -7.03 -20.07 -10.47
C MET A 52 -7.57 -19.64 -9.11
N GLU A 53 -7.58 -20.54 -8.11
CA GLU A 53 -7.96 -20.21 -6.73
C GLU A 53 -6.95 -19.25 -6.09
N THR A 54 -5.65 -19.45 -6.31
CA THR A 54 -4.61 -18.51 -5.91
C THR A 54 -4.80 -17.16 -6.62
N TYR A 55 -4.99 -17.16 -7.94
CA TYR A 55 -5.21 -15.94 -8.72
C TYR A 55 -6.40 -15.13 -8.18
N LYS A 56 -7.50 -15.79 -7.82
CA LYS A 56 -8.64 -15.13 -7.17
C LYS A 56 -8.24 -14.43 -5.87
N SER A 57 -7.50 -15.11 -5.00
CA SER A 57 -7.06 -14.53 -3.72
C SER A 57 -6.12 -13.33 -3.93
N ASP A 58 -5.26 -13.40 -4.94
CA ASP A 58 -4.37 -12.30 -5.30
C ASP A 58 -5.16 -11.10 -5.84
N VAL A 59 -6.19 -11.33 -6.67
CA VAL A 59 -7.10 -10.27 -7.15
C VAL A 59 -7.82 -9.59 -5.99
N GLU A 60 -8.35 -10.35 -5.03
CA GLU A 60 -9.01 -9.80 -3.84
C GLU A 60 -8.04 -8.93 -3.01
N THR A 61 -6.80 -9.39 -2.87
CA THR A 61 -5.73 -8.65 -2.18
C THR A 61 -5.38 -7.36 -2.92
N PHE A 62 -5.25 -7.42 -4.25
CA PHE A 62 -5.01 -6.26 -5.09
C PHE A 62 -6.13 -5.22 -4.97
N LEU A 63 -7.40 -5.63 -5.08
CA LEU A 63 -8.54 -4.74 -4.95
C LEU A 63 -8.59 -4.06 -3.57
N SER A 64 -8.34 -4.81 -2.50
CA SER A 64 -8.27 -4.28 -1.14
C SER A 64 -7.16 -3.25 -0.98
N CYS A 65 -5.99 -3.53 -1.56
CA CYS A 65 -4.87 -2.59 -1.58
C CYS A 65 -5.24 -1.30 -2.33
N THR A 66 -5.74 -1.41 -3.57
CA THR A 66 -6.08 -0.25 -4.40
C THR A 66 -7.16 0.62 -3.74
N LYS A 67 -8.15 0.00 -3.11
CA LYS A 67 -9.18 0.73 -2.35
C LYS A 67 -8.56 1.57 -1.24
N ARG A 68 -7.67 0.99 -0.43
CA ARG A 68 -7.00 1.69 0.67
C ARG A 68 -6.13 2.84 0.18
N GLU A 69 -5.41 2.66 -0.93
CA GLU A 69 -4.61 3.74 -1.53
C GLU A 69 -5.49 4.88 -2.06
N ALA A 70 -6.61 4.54 -2.71
CA ALA A 70 -7.56 5.54 -3.22
C ALA A 70 -8.21 6.33 -2.08
N GLU A 71 -8.61 5.66 -1.00
CA GLU A 71 -9.15 6.30 0.22
C GLU A 71 -8.12 7.26 0.83
N ALA A 72 -6.88 6.80 1.03
CA ALA A 72 -5.82 7.65 1.58
C ALA A 72 -5.49 8.87 0.69
N ALA A 73 -5.49 8.70 -0.63
CA ALA A 73 -5.30 9.80 -1.57
C ALA A 73 -6.47 10.80 -1.52
N SER A 74 -7.70 10.31 -1.39
CA SER A 74 -8.89 11.15 -1.24
C SER A 74 -8.85 11.96 0.05
N ASP A 75 -8.55 11.33 1.19
CA ASP A 75 -8.45 12.01 2.48
C ASP A 75 -7.39 13.10 2.46
N LYS A 76 -6.23 12.81 1.85
CA LYS A 76 -5.16 13.79 1.66
C LYS A 76 -5.64 14.98 0.81
N ALA A 77 -6.28 14.72 -0.33
CA ALA A 77 -6.78 15.78 -1.21
C ALA A 77 -7.84 16.67 -0.53
N ILE A 78 -8.74 16.07 0.27
CA ILE A 78 -9.74 16.81 1.05
C ILE A 78 -9.06 17.68 2.11
N SER A 79 -8.06 17.15 2.82
CA SER A 79 -7.29 17.92 3.80
C SER A 79 -6.60 19.12 3.14
N GLU A 80 -5.88 18.89 2.03
CA GLU A 80 -5.17 19.96 1.30
C GLU A 80 -6.13 21.04 0.77
N TYR A 81 -7.33 20.65 0.31
CA TYR A 81 -8.37 21.60 -0.09
C TYR A 81 -8.85 22.45 1.09
N ASN A 82 -9.14 21.83 2.23
CA ASN A 82 -9.59 22.54 3.43
C ASN A 82 -8.53 23.52 3.94
N ASP A 83 -7.26 23.11 3.95
CA ASP A 83 -6.13 23.98 4.32
C ASP A 83 -6.03 25.19 3.38
N ALA A 84 -6.24 24.98 2.08
CA ALA A 84 -6.25 26.07 1.10
C ALA A 84 -7.42 27.04 1.33
N VAL A 85 -8.62 26.52 1.61
CA VAL A 85 -9.81 27.32 1.95
C VAL A 85 -9.58 28.13 3.23
N GLU A 86 -9.01 27.52 4.28
CA GLU A 86 -8.69 28.22 5.53
C GLU A 86 -7.70 29.36 5.30
N SER A 87 -6.62 29.07 4.55
CA SER A 87 -5.60 30.07 4.18
C SER A 87 -6.20 31.24 3.39
N PHE A 88 -7.08 30.94 2.44
CA PHE A 88 -7.81 31.95 1.68
C PHE A 88 -8.68 32.82 2.60
N ASN A 89 -9.51 32.21 3.45
CA ASN A 89 -10.41 32.94 4.35
C ASN A 89 -9.64 33.84 5.32
N ARG A 90 -8.50 33.37 5.85
CA ARG A 90 -7.59 34.18 6.68
C ARG A 90 -7.04 35.40 5.95
N ARG A 91 -6.80 35.30 4.64
CA ARG A 91 -6.32 36.41 3.81
C ARG A 91 -7.43 37.39 3.46
N ALA A 92 -8.63 36.89 3.16
CA ALA A 92 -9.79 37.70 2.80
C ALA A 92 -10.38 38.50 3.98
N GLY A 93 -10.20 38.01 5.22
CA GLY A 93 -10.62 38.71 6.44
C GLY A 93 -9.65 39.78 6.96
N ARG A 94 -8.59 40.11 6.19
CA ARG A 94 -7.71 41.26 6.43
C ARG A 94 -8.10 42.41 5.50
#